data_AF-A0A521QBW8-F1
#
_entry.id   AF-A0A521QBW8-F1
#
_cell.length_a   1.000
_cell.length_b   1.000
_cell.length_c   1.000
_cell.angle_alpha   90.00
_cell.angle_beta   90.00
_cell.angle_gamma   90.00
#
_symmetry.space_group_name_H-M   'P 1'
#
loop_
_entity.id
_entity.type
_entity.pdbx_description
1 polymer ?
#
loop_
_entity_poly.entity_id
_entity_poly.type
_entity_poly.pdbx_seq_one_letter_code
_entity_poly.pdbx_strand_id
1 'polypeptide(L)'
;MPGTAQAAWWQAKSRHFTVYSEGNDEKLRGFAERLEKFDYLLRRLYKPADAEDGSPVQVYLLTGEGKVRKLARNPNAAGFYTTSTRTAFAVLARGDKSDKFDMGAEEILFHEYTHHFMLHHFPVAYPAWYVEGFAEFFSVVKFPKNGSIEFGHVPMVRVPGLVLGQPYPLKQLFARDTDGLGQRDGDRYYGTAWLLTHYYNYTGSARRKEMSAYLNDLAAGVPDKSPDSYFAGGLDGLEKDLKAYMRHRLSASSLTSKEMKIDEIVVSPVDPAQGALIEDELRLINRPKEDELPAIVTAIRVTASKFPDSAYAAALLAEAEWAAEQKDAALADADRAIAIDATLSRAHAVRAQVLLERAHDSDKAEDWKAALTAIVRANRADTEDPVPLALFYRYHAMRGGKMPDLGYDGLYKAFTLLPQSSDYRFNFVHAMAARGDYATASLLLDPIAYSPHASDMREAAIRMKAELDAQAAEKSGEKAKKPGNPAPAP
;
A
#
# COMPACT_ATOMS: atom_id res chain seq x y z
N MET A 1 5.39 -43.77 6.03
CA MET A 1 4.29 -42.79 6.17
C MET A 1 4.03 -42.18 4.81
N PRO A 2 2.78 -42.03 4.36
CA PRO A 2 2.52 -41.27 3.14
C PRO A 2 2.82 -39.80 3.46
N GLY A 3 3.87 -39.26 2.86
CA GLY A 3 4.16 -37.83 2.94
C GLY A 3 3.01 -37.08 2.27
N THR A 4 2.38 -36.18 3.01
CA THR A 4 1.50 -35.17 2.41
C THR A 4 2.36 -34.39 1.43
N ALA A 5 2.20 -34.67 0.13
CA ALA A 5 2.80 -33.89 -0.92
C ALA A 5 2.26 -32.46 -0.80
N GLN A 6 3.03 -31.58 -0.17
CA GLN A 6 2.73 -30.15 -0.15
C GLN A 6 2.76 -29.70 -1.62
N ALA A 7 1.66 -29.10 -2.09
CA ALA A 7 1.58 -28.67 -3.47
C ALA A 7 2.72 -27.68 -3.74
N ALA A 8 3.54 -27.95 -4.77
CA ALA A 8 4.70 -27.15 -5.08
C ALA A 8 4.28 -25.73 -5.47
N TRP A 9 4.83 -24.70 -4.82
CA TRP A 9 4.59 -23.31 -5.18
C TRP A 9 5.35 -22.92 -6.45
N TRP A 10 4.72 -22.09 -7.27
CA TRP A 10 5.31 -21.47 -8.45
C TRP A 10 5.28 -19.96 -8.33
N GLN A 11 6.25 -19.29 -8.95
CA GLN A 11 6.31 -17.84 -9.04
C GLN A 11 6.37 -17.38 -10.50
N ALA A 12 5.74 -16.25 -10.80
CA ALA A 12 6.00 -15.44 -11.98
C ALA A 12 6.58 -14.10 -11.55
N LYS A 13 7.81 -13.80 -11.96
CA LYS A 13 8.47 -12.53 -11.73
C LYS A 13 8.40 -11.68 -12.99
N SER A 14 7.93 -10.46 -12.84
CA SER A 14 7.91 -9.42 -13.87
C SER A 14 8.49 -8.13 -13.28
N ARG A 15 8.43 -7.02 -14.04
CA ARG A 15 9.01 -5.74 -13.61
C ARG A 15 8.37 -5.21 -12.32
N HIS A 16 7.05 -5.21 -12.24
CA HIS A 16 6.31 -4.58 -11.14
C HIS A 16 5.67 -5.58 -10.17
N PHE A 17 5.70 -6.89 -10.50
CA PHE A 17 5.00 -7.91 -9.73
C PHE A 17 5.83 -9.17 -9.50
N THR A 18 5.62 -9.81 -8.36
CA THR A 18 5.95 -11.23 -8.15
C THR A 18 4.69 -11.97 -7.73
N VAL A 19 4.19 -12.86 -8.60
CA VAL A 19 2.96 -13.62 -8.35
C VAL A 19 3.29 -15.03 -7.91
N TYR A 20 2.87 -15.43 -6.72
CA TYR A 20 2.97 -16.78 -6.15
C TYR A 20 1.66 -17.54 -6.30
N SER A 21 1.72 -18.80 -6.71
CA SER A 21 0.56 -19.70 -6.78
C SER A 21 0.91 -21.10 -6.27
N GLU A 22 0.10 -21.64 -5.37
CA GLU A 22 0.25 -22.98 -4.78
C GLU A 22 -0.14 -24.08 -5.79
N GLY A 23 0.82 -24.75 -6.45
CA GLY A 23 0.58 -25.77 -7.48
C GLY A 23 1.07 -25.34 -8.88
N ASN A 24 1.06 -26.25 -9.86
CA ASN A 24 1.41 -25.93 -11.24
C ASN A 24 0.29 -25.09 -11.88
N ASP A 25 0.62 -23.93 -12.42
CA ASP A 25 -0.36 -23.11 -13.13
C ASP A 25 0.22 -22.59 -14.45
N GLU A 26 -0.20 -23.24 -15.55
CA GLU A 26 0.02 -22.76 -16.92
C GLU A 26 -0.53 -21.33 -17.11
N LYS A 27 -1.50 -20.90 -16.29
CA LYS A 27 -2.11 -19.57 -16.34
C LYS A 27 -1.35 -18.51 -15.54
N LEU A 28 -0.36 -18.86 -14.72
CA LEU A 28 0.37 -17.91 -13.86
C LEU A 28 1.06 -16.80 -14.66
N ARG A 29 1.68 -17.18 -15.79
CA ARG A 29 2.27 -16.22 -16.73
C ARG A 29 1.24 -15.23 -17.25
N GLY A 30 0.07 -15.73 -17.66
CA GLY A 30 -0.99 -14.90 -18.23
C GLY A 30 -1.59 -13.95 -17.19
N PHE A 31 -1.66 -14.36 -15.92
CA PHE A 31 -2.10 -13.50 -14.83
C PHE A 31 -1.09 -12.36 -14.58
N ALA A 32 0.21 -12.68 -14.47
CA ALA A 32 1.27 -11.67 -14.36
C ALA A 32 1.28 -10.70 -15.57
N GLU A 33 1.07 -11.21 -16.79
CA GLU A 33 0.97 -10.38 -17.99
C GLU A 33 -0.21 -9.39 -17.94
N ARG A 34 -1.36 -9.82 -17.39
CA ARG A 34 -2.52 -8.93 -17.22
C ARG A 34 -2.27 -7.86 -16.17
N LEU A 35 -1.52 -8.17 -15.11
CA LEU A 35 -1.09 -7.17 -14.13
C LEU A 35 -0.14 -6.12 -14.73
N GLU A 36 0.85 -6.55 -15.51
CA GLU A 36 1.74 -5.61 -16.20
C GLU A 36 1.00 -4.74 -17.22
N LYS A 37 0.01 -5.30 -17.94
CA LYS A 37 -0.86 -4.50 -18.81
C LYS A 37 -1.71 -3.50 -18.02
N PHE A 38 -2.14 -3.86 -16.82
CA PHE A 38 -2.91 -2.98 -15.95
C PHE A 38 -2.06 -1.81 -15.41
N ASP A 39 -0.84 -2.08 -14.91
CA ASP A 39 0.11 -1.02 -14.56
C ASP A 39 0.41 -0.11 -15.77
N TYR A 40 0.68 -0.70 -16.93
CA TYR A 40 0.87 0.05 -18.18
C TYR A 40 -0.30 0.98 -18.48
N LEU A 41 -1.55 0.51 -18.34
CA LEU A 41 -2.74 1.33 -18.52
C LEU A 41 -2.70 2.56 -17.60
N LEU A 42 -2.49 2.37 -16.30
CA LEU A 42 -2.48 3.45 -15.32
C LEU A 42 -1.35 4.45 -15.60
N ARG A 43 -0.12 3.98 -15.84
CA ARG A 43 1.01 4.85 -16.20
C ARG A 43 0.78 5.61 -17.50
N ARG A 44 0.15 4.98 -18.50
CA ARG A 44 -0.13 5.62 -19.79
C ARG A 44 -1.17 6.74 -19.69
N LEU A 45 -2.12 6.61 -18.77
CA LEU A 45 -3.16 7.61 -18.50
C LEU A 45 -2.67 8.74 -17.61
N TYR A 46 -1.98 8.42 -16.52
CA TYR A 46 -1.65 9.38 -15.45
C TYR A 46 -0.22 9.93 -15.50
N LYS A 47 0.70 9.28 -16.23
CA LYS A 47 2.08 9.74 -16.47
C LYS A 47 2.78 10.19 -15.16
N PRO A 48 2.94 9.29 -14.17
CA PRO A 48 3.62 9.63 -12.93
C PRO A 48 5.04 10.16 -13.19
N ALA A 49 5.51 11.05 -12.31
CA ALA A 49 6.78 11.76 -12.49
C ALA A 49 8.02 10.85 -12.34
N ASP A 50 7.93 9.82 -11.50
CA ASP A 50 9.05 8.94 -11.19
C ASP A 50 9.10 7.74 -12.15
N ALA A 51 10.29 7.51 -12.70
CA ALA A 51 10.62 6.38 -13.57
C ALA A 51 11.19 5.17 -12.80
N GLU A 52 11.48 5.34 -11.50
CA GLU A 52 12.01 4.27 -10.65
C GLU A 52 10.89 3.39 -10.12
N ASP A 53 11.07 2.07 -10.25
CA ASP A 53 10.13 1.09 -9.75
C ASP A 53 10.36 0.95 -8.24
N GLY A 54 9.36 1.27 -7.42
CA GLY A 54 9.34 0.81 -6.03
C GLY A 54 9.43 -0.73 -5.95
N SER A 55 9.49 -1.28 -4.74
CA SER A 55 9.53 -2.74 -4.57
C SER A 55 8.36 -3.42 -5.29
N PRO A 56 8.60 -4.44 -6.13
CA PRO A 56 7.53 -5.16 -6.82
C PRO A 56 6.45 -5.64 -5.86
N VAL A 57 5.18 -5.48 -6.25
CA VAL A 57 4.04 -5.94 -5.45
C VAL A 57 4.01 -7.46 -5.49
N GLN A 58 3.95 -8.08 -4.30
CA GLN A 58 3.81 -9.52 -4.19
C GLN A 58 2.35 -9.94 -4.21
N VAL A 59 1.98 -10.93 -5.02
CA VAL A 59 0.59 -11.39 -5.14
C VAL A 59 0.54 -12.88 -4.84
N TYR A 60 -0.26 -13.28 -3.85
CA TYR A 60 -0.37 -14.66 -3.40
C TYR A 60 -1.74 -15.25 -3.76
N LEU A 61 -1.76 -16.24 -4.64
CA LEU A 61 -2.96 -16.96 -5.09
C LEU A 61 -3.12 -18.27 -4.31
N LEU A 62 -3.87 -18.20 -3.21
CA LEU A 62 -4.11 -19.34 -2.31
C LEU A 62 -5.16 -20.30 -2.90
N THR A 63 -5.13 -21.57 -2.50
CA THR A 63 -6.06 -22.60 -3.01
C THR A 63 -7.54 -22.41 -2.63
N GLY A 64 -7.90 -21.45 -1.78
CA GLY A 64 -9.31 -21.16 -1.50
C GLY A 64 -9.56 -19.98 -0.55
N GLU A 65 -10.79 -19.46 -0.60
CA GLU A 65 -11.23 -18.28 0.18
C GLU A 65 -11.13 -18.47 1.69
N GLY A 66 -11.27 -19.69 2.21
CA GLY A 66 -11.14 -19.95 3.64
C GLY A 66 -9.78 -19.55 4.20
N LYS A 67 -8.69 -19.77 3.46
CA LYS A 67 -7.34 -19.32 3.84
C LYS A 67 -7.25 -17.79 3.82
N VAL A 68 -7.80 -17.15 2.78
CA VAL A 68 -7.84 -15.69 2.65
C VAL A 68 -8.62 -15.04 3.79
N ARG A 69 -9.85 -15.49 4.08
CA ARG A 69 -10.70 -14.99 5.16
C ARG A 69 -10.03 -15.10 6.53
N LYS A 70 -9.32 -16.21 6.78
CA LYS A 70 -8.56 -16.43 8.01
C LYS A 70 -7.41 -15.44 8.13
N LEU A 71 -6.62 -15.24 7.08
CA LEU A 71 -5.52 -14.25 7.06
C LEU A 71 -6.05 -12.82 7.20
N ALA A 72 -7.11 -12.47 6.47
CA ALA A 72 -7.74 -11.15 6.50
C ALA A 72 -8.49 -10.85 7.81
N ARG A 73 -8.73 -11.86 8.65
CA ARG A 73 -9.60 -11.78 9.85
C ARG A 73 -10.99 -11.22 9.53
N ASN A 74 -11.45 -11.47 8.31
CA ASN A 74 -12.71 -10.95 7.79
C ASN A 74 -13.44 -12.08 7.07
N PRO A 75 -14.62 -12.53 7.57
CA PRO A 75 -15.35 -13.64 6.97
C PRO A 75 -15.88 -13.33 5.56
N ASN A 76 -15.93 -12.05 5.18
CA ASN A 76 -16.44 -11.57 3.91
C ASN A 76 -15.31 -11.19 2.93
N ALA A 77 -14.04 -11.37 3.29
CA ALA A 77 -12.92 -11.04 2.41
C ALA A 77 -12.75 -12.10 1.31
N ALA A 78 -12.84 -11.67 0.06
CA ALA A 78 -12.48 -12.48 -1.12
C ALA A 78 -11.02 -12.24 -1.58
N GLY A 79 -10.41 -11.18 -1.06
CA GLY A 79 -9.01 -10.82 -1.22
C GLY A 79 -8.69 -9.64 -0.31
N PHE A 80 -7.41 -9.33 -0.14
CA PHE A 80 -6.98 -8.10 0.51
C PHE A 80 -5.60 -7.69 0.00
N TYR A 81 -5.31 -6.41 0.16
CA TYR A 81 -4.01 -5.81 -0.10
C TYR A 81 -3.54 -5.07 1.15
N THR A 82 -2.25 -5.16 1.44
CA THR A 82 -1.63 -4.47 2.58
C THR A 82 -0.10 -4.40 2.38
N THR A 83 0.62 -3.91 3.39
CA THR A 83 2.08 -3.83 3.37
C THR A 83 2.69 -4.54 4.57
N SER A 84 3.79 -5.24 4.33
CA SER A 84 4.76 -5.59 5.38
C SER A 84 5.70 -4.42 5.65
N THR A 85 6.78 -4.65 6.38
CA THR A 85 7.88 -3.70 6.51
C THR A 85 8.76 -3.63 5.25
N ARG A 86 8.66 -4.56 4.30
CA ARG A 86 9.54 -4.62 3.11
C ARG A 86 8.84 -4.49 1.78
N THR A 87 7.57 -4.88 1.71
CA THR A 87 6.86 -5.00 0.44
C THR A 87 5.37 -4.79 0.61
N ALA A 88 4.75 -4.29 -0.45
CA ALA A 88 3.32 -4.33 -0.65
C ALA A 88 2.92 -5.73 -1.14
N PHE A 89 1.84 -6.27 -0.60
CA PHE A 89 1.36 -7.58 -1.03
C PHE A 89 -0.17 -7.69 -1.06
N ALA A 90 -0.67 -8.52 -1.97
CA ALA A 90 -2.06 -8.91 -2.06
C ALA A 90 -2.21 -10.42 -1.87
N VAL A 91 -3.28 -10.84 -1.21
CA VAL A 91 -3.63 -12.25 -1.02
C VAL A 91 -5.04 -12.48 -1.55
N LEU A 92 -5.18 -13.46 -2.44
CA LEU A 92 -6.41 -13.74 -3.18
C LEU A 92 -6.67 -15.24 -3.20
N ALA A 93 -7.95 -15.61 -3.29
CA ALA A 93 -8.31 -16.99 -3.56
C ALA A 93 -8.12 -17.29 -5.05
N ARG A 94 -7.61 -18.48 -5.36
CA ARG A 94 -7.60 -19.01 -6.71
C ARG A 94 -8.99 -19.49 -7.08
N GLY A 95 -9.48 -19.01 -8.20
CA GLY A 95 -10.75 -19.44 -8.76
C GLY A 95 -11.16 -18.50 -9.88
N ASP A 96 -11.73 -19.09 -10.92
CA ASP A 96 -12.48 -18.32 -11.91
C ASP A 96 -13.80 -17.85 -11.27
N LYS A 97 -14.35 -16.72 -11.70
CA LYS A 97 -15.64 -16.22 -11.22
C LYS A 97 -16.73 -17.30 -11.34
N SER A 98 -17.47 -17.56 -10.27
CA SER A 98 -18.68 -18.40 -10.28
C SER A 98 -19.84 -17.74 -11.01
N ASP A 99 -19.97 -16.41 -10.87
CA ASP A 99 -21.01 -15.59 -11.48
C ASP A 99 -20.42 -14.22 -11.90
N LYS A 100 -21.01 -13.57 -12.92
CA LYS A 100 -20.72 -12.18 -13.30
C LYS A 100 -21.10 -11.17 -12.21
N PHE A 101 -21.94 -11.56 -11.25
CA PHE A 101 -22.31 -10.74 -10.09
C PHE A 101 -21.35 -10.91 -8.90
N ASP A 102 -20.37 -11.82 -8.99
CA ASP A 102 -19.32 -11.98 -7.99
C ASP A 102 -18.06 -11.19 -8.39
N MET A 103 -17.37 -10.62 -7.39
CA MET A 103 -16.02 -10.10 -7.58
C MET A 103 -15.03 -11.27 -7.65
N GLY A 104 -14.30 -11.34 -8.75
CA GLY A 104 -13.25 -12.33 -8.95
C GLY A 104 -11.91 -11.79 -8.45
N ALA A 105 -10.94 -12.69 -8.26
CA ALA A 105 -9.61 -12.31 -7.77
C ALA A 105 -8.96 -11.18 -8.58
N GLU A 106 -9.15 -11.13 -9.90
CA GLU A 106 -8.63 -10.05 -10.75
C GLU A 106 -9.29 -8.71 -10.50
N GLU A 107 -10.61 -8.67 -10.33
CA GLU A 107 -11.34 -7.41 -10.10
C GLU A 107 -10.96 -6.80 -8.75
N ILE A 108 -10.84 -7.65 -7.72
CA ILE A 108 -10.35 -7.25 -6.40
C ILE A 108 -8.92 -6.73 -6.52
N LEU A 109 -8.04 -7.48 -7.18
CA LEU A 109 -6.64 -7.08 -7.30
C LEU A 109 -6.48 -5.77 -8.08
N PHE A 110 -7.24 -5.54 -9.15
CA PHE A 110 -7.18 -4.28 -9.89
C PHE A 110 -7.73 -3.11 -9.08
N HIS A 111 -8.80 -3.32 -8.29
CA HIS A 111 -9.30 -2.34 -7.34
C HIS A 111 -8.20 -1.96 -6.32
N GLU A 112 -7.65 -2.95 -5.63
CA GLU A 112 -6.61 -2.74 -4.62
C GLU A 112 -5.32 -2.15 -5.20
N TYR A 113 -4.90 -2.61 -6.38
CA TYR A 113 -3.71 -2.06 -7.06
C TYR A 113 -3.95 -0.61 -7.52
N THR A 114 -5.19 -0.23 -7.81
CA THR A 114 -5.53 1.16 -8.11
C THR A 114 -5.33 2.04 -6.87
N HIS A 115 -5.71 1.57 -5.68
CA HIS A 115 -5.36 2.26 -4.43
C HIS A 115 -3.84 2.34 -4.24
N HIS A 116 -3.11 1.23 -4.47
CA HIS A 116 -1.64 1.21 -4.42
C HIS A 116 -1.04 2.30 -5.31
N PHE A 117 -1.44 2.34 -6.59
CA PHE A 117 -0.94 3.27 -7.60
C PHE A 117 -1.24 4.73 -7.22
N MET A 118 -2.46 4.98 -6.75
CA MET A 118 -2.89 6.31 -6.30
C MET A 118 -2.08 6.79 -5.08
N LEU A 119 -1.91 5.94 -4.06
CA LEU A 119 -1.11 6.26 -2.87
C LEU A 119 0.38 6.42 -3.17
N HIS A 120 0.90 5.71 -4.18
CA HIS A 120 2.30 5.81 -4.56
C HIS A 120 2.60 7.11 -5.30
N HIS A 121 1.79 7.44 -6.32
CA HIS A 121 2.12 8.50 -7.27
C HIS A 121 1.38 9.81 -7.01
N PHE A 122 0.25 9.77 -6.30
CA PHE A 122 -0.58 10.93 -6.02
C PHE A 122 -1.00 10.96 -4.55
N PRO A 123 -0.05 11.05 -3.59
CA PRO A 123 -0.34 10.99 -2.15
C PRO A 123 -0.89 12.32 -1.61
N VAL A 124 -1.97 12.85 -2.18
CA VAL A 124 -2.65 14.08 -1.74
C VAL A 124 -4.02 13.78 -1.12
N ALA A 125 -4.64 14.79 -0.51
CA ALA A 125 -6.00 14.67 0.01
C ALA A 125 -7.02 14.49 -1.12
N TYR A 126 -7.82 13.44 -1.04
CA TYR A 126 -8.97 13.18 -1.91
C TYR A 126 -10.19 12.85 -1.07
N PRO A 127 -11.41 13.18 -1.53
CA PRO A 127 -12.60 12.76 -0.82
C PRO A 127 -12.77 11.24 -0.96
N ALA A 128 -13.28 10.59 0.08
CA ALA A 128 -13.44 9.13 0.15
C ALA A 128 -14.13 8.56 -1.11
N TRP A 129 -15.21 9.21 -1.57
CA TRP A 129 -15.93 8.75 -2.76
C TRP A 129 -15.06 8.74 -4.02
N TYR A 130 -14.11 9.67 -4.15
CA TYR A 130 -13.25 9.73 -5.34
C TYR A 130 -12.20 8.63 -5.29
N VAL A 131 -11.61 8.39 -4.11
CA VAL A 131 -10.66 7.28 -3.89
C VAL A 131 -11.31 5.95 -4.28
N GLU A 132 -12.51 5.68 -3.76
CA GLU A 132 -13.27 4.46 -4.04
C GLU A 132 -13.78 4.39 -5.48
N GLY A 133 -14.34 5.50 -5.99
CA GLY A 133 -14.89 5.56 -7.33
C GLY A 133 -13.80 5.40 -8.40
N PHE A 134 -12.59 5.86 -8.11
CA PHE A 134 -11.41 5.68 -8.96
C PHE A 134 -10.98 4.21 -9.00
N ALA A 135 -10.87 3.56 -7.84
CA ALA A 135 -10.57 2.13 -7.76
C ALA A 135 -11.63 1.26 -8.43
N GLU A 136 -12.91 1.55 -8.23
CA GLU A 136 -14.01 0.88 -8.92
C GLU A 136 -14.03 1.13 -10.44
N PHE A 137 -13.62 2.32 -10.90
CA PHE A 137 -13.59 2.60 -12.34
C PHE A 137 -12.56 1.74 -13.08
N PHE A 138 -11.47 1.39 -12.40
CA PHE A 138 -10.40 0.54 -12.91
C PHE A 138 -10.47 -0.91 -12.44
N SER A 139 -11.47 -1.31 -11.64
CA SER A 139 -11.60 -2.69 -11.15
C SER A 139 -11.98 -3.67 -12.26
N VAL A 140 -12.75 -3.22 -13.26
CA VAL A 140 -13.19 -4.06 -14.39
C VAL A 140 -12.45 -3.70 -15.67
N VAL A 141 -11.36 -4.44 -15.91
CA VAL A 141 -10.53 -4.34 -17.12
C VAL A 141 -10.62 -5.61 -17.95
N LYS A 142 -10.67 -5.46 -19.28
CA LYS A 142 -10.62 -6.58 -20.22
C LYS A 142 -9.41 -6.44 -21.13
N PHE A 143 -8.88 -7.60 -21.52
CA PHE A 143 -7.72 -7.70 -22.41
C PHE A 143 -8.09 -8.53 -23.66
N PRO A 144 -8.81 -7.95 -24.65
CA PRO A 144 -9.17 -8.68 -25.85
C PRO A 144 -7.95 -9.15 -26.66
N LYS A 145 -8.15 -10.18 -27.49
CA LYS A 145 -7.06 -10.79 -28.30
C LYS A 145 -6.43 -9.86 -29.33
N ASN A 146 -7.08 -8.75 -29.67
CA ASN A 146 -6.54 -7.73 -30.56
C ASN A 146 -5.43 -6.86 -29.91
N GLY A 147 -5.12 -7.10 -28.63
CA GLY A 147 -4.09 -6.38 -27.89
C GLY A 147 -4.53 -5.05 -27.28
N SER A 148 -5.81 -4.67 -27.39
CA SER A 148 -6.32 -3.49 -26.69
C SER A 148 -6.52 -3.77 -25.19
N ILE A 149 -6.65 -2.70 -24.41
CA ILE A 149 -7.08 -2.75 -23.01
C ILE A 149 -8.40 -1.99 -22.90
N GLU A 150 -9.46 -2.66 -22.45
CA GLU A 150 -10.77 -2.04 -22.24
C GLU A 150 -11.00 -1.77 -20.74
N PHE A 151 -11.45 -0.58 -20.37
CA PHE A 151 -11.61 -0.16 -18.97
C PHE A 151 -12.79 0.80 -18.78
N GLY A 152 -13.17 1.04 -17.51
CA GLY A 152 -14.36 1.83 -17.18
C GLY A 152 -15.66 1.09 -17.48
N HIS A 153 -15.64 -0.25 -17.50
CA HIS A 153 -16.85 -1.06 -17.58
C HIS A 153 -17.68 -0.92 -16.31
N VAL A 154 -18.98 -1.22 -16.41
CA VAL A 154 -19.88 -1.30 -15.25
C VAL A 154 -19.51 -2.51 -14.40
N PRO A 155 -19.16 -2.34 -13.11
CA PRO A 155 -18.99 -3.45 -12.19
C PRO A 155 -20.35 -4.09 -11.93
N MET A 156 -20.58 -5.26 -12.51
CA MET A 156 -21.90 -5.90 -12.47
C MET A 156 -22.34 -6.26 -11.05
N VAL A 157 -21.38 -6.51 -10.14
CA VAL A 157 -21.60 -6.69 -8.70
C VAL A 157 -22.30 -5.48 -8.05
N ARG A 158 -22.09 -4.26 -8.57
CA ARG A 158 -22.66 -3.02 -8.02
C ARG A 158 -24.02 -2.67 -8.61
N VAL A 159 -24.44 -3.32 -9.70
CA VAL A 159 -25.70 -3.02 -10.40
C VAL A 159 -26.93 -3.22 -9.52
N PRO A 160 -27.06 -4.30 -8.72
CA PRO A 160 -28.21 -4.44 -7.81
C PRO A 160 -28.36 -3.26 -6.85
N GLY A 161 -27.26 -2.79 -6.25
CA GLY A 161 -27.24 -1.62 -5.36
C GLY A 161 -27.69 -0.34 -6.07
N LEU A 162 -27.19 -0.09 -7.28
CA LEU A 162 -27.51 1.09 -8.08
C LEU A 162 -28.95 1.11 -8.60
N VAL A 163 -29.43 -0.01 -9.15
CA VAL A 163 -30.70 -0.07 -9.89
C VAL A 163 -31.87 -0.41 -8.96
N LEU A 164 -31.71 -1.35 -8.03
CA LEU A 164 -32.77 -1.76 -7.11
C LEU A 164 -32.77 -0.92 -5.82
N GLY A 165 -31.58 -0.49 -5.36
CA GLY A 165 -31.41 0.27 -4.13
C GLY A 165 -31.55 1.78 -4.27
N GLN A 166 -31.62 2.32 -5.50
CA GLN A 166 -31.37 3.72 -5.87
C GLN A 166 -29.92 4.17 -5.58
N PRO A 167 -29.34 5.09 -6.37
CA PRO A 167 -28.04 5.68 -6.06
C PRO A 167 -27.98 6.25 -4.63
N TYR A 168 -26.79 6.24 -4.04
CA TYR A 168 -26.51 6.84 -2.74
C TYR A 168 -26.64 8.37 -2.85
N PRO A 169 -27.27 9.07 -1.89
CA PRO A 169 -27.47 10.52 -2.00
C PRO A 169 -26.14 11.26 -2.08
N LEU A 170 -25.96 12.17 -3.05
CA LEU A 170 -24.64 12.79 -3.27
C LEU A 170 -24.18 13.66 -2.10
N LYS A 171 -25.10 14.32 -1.40
CA LYS A 171 -24.77 15.04 -0.16
C LYS A 171 -24.16 14.13 0.90
N GLN A 172 -24.63 12.88 1.03
CA GLN A 172 -24.06 11.90 1.94
C GLN A 172 -22.75 11.33 1.40
N LEU A 173 -22.68 11.07 0.09
CA LEU A 173 -21.46 10.58 -0.57
C LEU A 173 -20.27 11.53 -0.37
N PHE A 174 -20.49 12.85 -0.48
CA PHE A 174 -19.44 13.87 -0.31
C PHE A 174 -19.10 14.15 1.17
N ALA A 175 -20.04 13.92 2.09
CA ALA A 175 -19.86 14.22 3.51
C ALA A 175 -19.35 13.02 4.34
N ARG A 176 -19.49 11.79 3.83
CA ARG A 176 -19.22 10.56 4.57
C ARG A 176 -18.08 9.76 3.95
N ASP A 177 -17.28 9.15 4.81
CA ASP A 177 -16.44 8.01 4.48
C ASP A 177 -17.28 6.71 4.41
N THR A 178 -16.64 5.55 4.32
CA THR A 178 -17.34 4.26 4.25
C THR A 178 -17.68 3.70 5.64
N ASP A 179 -17.39 4.42 6.73
CA ASP A 179 -17.51 3.89 8.09
C ASP A 179 -18.96 3.64 8.49
N GLY A 180 -19.18 2.54 9.22
CA GLY A 180 -20.49 2.13 9.72
C GLY A 180 -21.55 1.86 8.65
N LEU A 181 -21.18 1.78 7.36
CA LEU A 181 -22.12 1.41 6.30
C LEU A 181 -22.43 -0.09 6.38
N GLY A 182 -23.72 -0.43 6.51
CA GLY A 182 -24.17 -1.80 6.30
C GLY A 182 -24.01 -2.23 4.84
N GLN A 183 -24.00 -3.54 4.57
CA GLN A 183 -23.73 -4.10 3.24
C GLN A 183 -24.50 -3.40 2.10
N ARG A 184 -25.81 -3.19 2.27
CA ARG A 184 -26.66 -2.52 1.27
C ARG A 184 -26.21 -1.09 0.96
N ASP A 185 -25.89 -0.30 1.99
CA ASP A 185 -25.50 1.10 1.78
C ASP A 185 -24.04 1.19 1.30
N GLY A 186 -23.18 0.24 1.69
CA GLY A 186 -21.85 0.08 1.09
C GLY A 186 -21.94 -0.16 -0.42
N ASP A 187 -22.74 -1.13 -0.87
CA ASP A 187 -22.92 -1.40 -2.31
C ASP A 187 -23.44 -0.18 -3.08
N ARG A 188 -24.36 0.58 -2.47
CA ARG A 188 -24.86 1.84 -3.04
C ARG A 188 -23.77 2.91 -3.08
N TYR A 189 -22.96 3.05 -2.03
CA TYR A 189 -21.85 4.00 -1.96
C TYR A 189 -20.84 3.73 -3.07
N TYR A 190 -20.28 2.50 -3.13
CA TYR A 190 -19.30 2.11 -4.14
C TYR A 190 -19.86 2.22 -5.56
N GLY A 191 -21.09 1.75 -5.78
CA GLY A 191 -21.74 1.89 -7.09
C GLY A 191 -21.93 3.35 -7.51
N THR A 192 -22.30 4.24 -6.57
CA THR A 192 -22.51 5.67 -6.86
C THR A 192 -21.19 6.38 -7.07
N ALA A 193 -20.16 6.05 -6.30
CA ALA A 193 -18.80 6.53 -6.47
C ALA A 193 -18.26 6.15 -7.87
N TRP A 194 -18.43 4.89 -8.29
CA TRP A 194 -18.12 4.44 -9.65
C TRP A 194 -18.86 5.25 -10.70
N LEU A 195 -20.19 5.39 -10.55
CA LEU A 195 -21.04 6.08 -11.51
C LEU A 195 -20.65 7.56 -11.66
N LEU A 196 -20.27 8.21 -10.55
CA LEU A 196 -19.82 9.59 -10.55
C LEU A 196 -18.46 9.74 -11.24
N THR A 197 -17.50 8.86 -10.95
CA THR A 197 -16.21 8.82 -11.64
C THR A 197 -16.39 8.57 -13.14
N HIS A 198 -17.27 7.64 -13.51
CA HIS A 198 -17.62 7.35 -14.89
C HIS A 198 -18.23 8.57 -15.58
N TYR A 199 -19.21 9.24 -14.95
CA TYR A 199 -19.80 10.48 -15.43
C TYR A 199 -18.74 11.53 -15.76
N TYR A 200 -17.79 11.81 -14.87
CA TYR A 200 -16.76 12.83 -15.14
C TYR A 200 -15.77 12.42 -16.23
N ASN A 201 -15.48 11.13 -16.39
CA ASN A 201 -14.60 10.65 -17.45
C ASN A 201 -15.26 10.76 -18.85
N TYR A 202 -16.57 10.56 -18.94
CA TYR A 202 -17.28 10.53 -20.24
C TYR A 202 -18.13 11.76 -20.57
N THR A 203 -18.32 12.70 -19.64
CA THR A 203 -19.01 13.96 -19.93
C THR A 203 -18.08 15.05 -20.46
N GLY A 204 -18.67 16.13 -20.98
CA GLY A 204 -17.95 17.23 -21.64
C GLY A 204 -16.96 17.98 -20.73
N SER A 205 -16.11 18.80 -21.35
CA SER A 205 -14.99 19.48 -20.68
C SER A 205 -15.38 20.41 -19.54
N ALA A 206 -16.62 20.95 -19.52
CA ALA A 206 -17.10 21.80 -18.44
C ALA A 206 -17.20 21.05 -17.10
N ARG A 207 -17.84 19.87 -17.07
CA ARG A 207 -17.98 19.06 -15.84
C ARG A 207 -16.62 18.59 -15.31
N ARG A 208 -15.68 18.26 -16.20
CA ARG A 208 -14.31 17.93 -15.81
C ARG A 208 -13.60 19.10 -15.13
N LYS A 209 -13.78 20.33 -15.62
CA LYS A 209 -13.20 21.53 -14.99
C LYS A 209 -13.75 21.79 -13.59
N GLU A 210 -15.06 21.59 -13.38
CA GLU A 210 -15.68 21.69 -12.04
C GLU A 210 -15.04 20.70 -11.06
N MET A 211 -14.91 19.43 -11.46
CA MET A 211 -14.29 18.40 -10.64
C MET A 211 -12.81 18.69 -10.36
N SER A 212 -12.04 19.08 -11.39
CA SER A 212 -10.63 19.45 -11.20
C SER A 212 -10.47 20.63 -10.25
N ALA A 213 -11.34 21.64 -10.32
CA ALA A 213 -11.30 22.76 -9.38
C ALA A 213 -11.56 22.31 -7.94
N TYR A 214 -12.58 21.46 -7.73
CA TYR A 214 -12.89 20.90 -6.41
C TYR A 214 -11.74 20.08 -5.83
N LEU A 215 -11.17 19.15 -6.60
CA LEU A 215 -10.08 18.30 -6.13
C LEU A 215 -8.79 19.10 -5.86
N ASN A 216 -8.48 20.09 -6.70
CA ASN A 216 -7.31 20.95 -6.50
C ASN A 216 -7.42 21.78 -5.23
N ASP A 217 -8.58 22.39 -4.97
CA ASP A 217 -8.79 23.21 -3.77
C ASP A 217 -8.82 22.35 -2.51
N LEU A 218 -9.35 21.12 -2.58
CA LEU A 218 -9.28 20.15 -1.49
C LEU A 218 -7.84 19.74 -1.18
N ALA A 219 -7.08 19.36 -2.22
CA ALA A 219 -5.67 18.99 -2.08
C ALA A 219 -4.79 20.16 -1.59
N ALA A 220 -5.15 21.39 -1.91
CA ALA A 220 -4.50 22.60 -1.40
C ALA A 220 -4.95 23.01 0.01
N GLY A 221 -5.91 22.30 0.60
CA GLY A 221 -6.44 22.60 1.94
C GLY A 221 -7.17 23.93 2.04
N VAL A 222 -7.82 24.39 0.96
CA VAL A 222 -8.55 25.67 0.96
C VAL A 222 -9.73 25.59 1.95
N PRO A 223 -9.75 26.41 3.03
CA PRO A 223 -10.77 26.31 4.06
C PRO A 223 -12.14 26.83 3.57
N ASP A 224 -13.20 26.42 4.28
CA ASP A 224 -14.56 26.96 4.19
C ASP A 224 -15.25 26.90 2.80
N LYS A 225 -14.74 26.09 1.87
CA LYS A 225 -15.40 25.87 0.58
C LYS A 225 -16.32 24.66 0.60
N SER A 226 -17.64 24.92 0.53
CA SER A 226 -18.64 23.86 0.36
C SER A 226 -18.53 23.19 -1.02
N PRO A 227 -18.64 21.85 -1.12
CA PRO A 227 -18.76 21.15 -2.40
C PRO A 227 -19.86 21.70 -3.32
N ASP A 228 -20.97 22.21 -2.77
CA ASP A 228 -22.06 22.81 -3.55
C ASP A 228 -21.62 24.00 -4.40
N SER A 229 -20.55 24.70 -4.01
CA SER A 229 -20.07 25.88 -4.75
C SER A 229 -19.34 25.55 -6.06
N TYR A 230 -18.93 24.30 -6.25
CA TYR A 230 -18.13 23.89 -7.42
C TYR A 230 -18.97 23.42 -8.61
N PHE A 231 -20.22 23.00 -8.38
CA PHE A 231 -21.03 22.33 -9.38
C PHE A 231 -22.23 23.18 -9.77
N ALA A 232 -22.49 23.34 -11.08
CA ALA A 232 -23.67 24.04 -11.53
C ALA A 232 -24.96 23.38 -10.96
N GLY A 233 -25.72 24.15 -10.17
CA GLY A 233 -26.91 23.67 -9.46
C GLY A 233 -26.63 22.96 -8.12
N GLY A 234 -25.39 23.04 -7.61
CA GLY A 234 -24.95 22.36 -6.39
C GLY A 234 -24.94 20.84 -6.52
N LEU A 235 -24.80 20.15 -5.39
CA LEU A 235 -24.83 18.68 -5.34
C LEU A 235 -26.19 18.13 -5.77
N ASP A 236 -27.29 18.87 -5.55
CA ASP A 236 -28.62 18.45 -6.00
C ASP A 236 -28.74 18.48 -7.54
N GLY A 237 -28.13 19.48 -8.18
CA GLY A 237 -28.02 19.56 -9.64
C GLY A 237 -27.18 18.41 -10.20
N LEU A 238 -26.03 18.13 -9.57
CA LEU A 238 -25.18 17.01 -9.94
C LEU A 238 -25.89 15.65 -9.77
N GLU A 239 -26.67 15.47 -8.70
CA GLU A 239 -27.42 14.24 -8.46
C GLU A 239 -28.51 14.03 -9.54
N LYS A 240 -29.20 15.10 -9.93
CA LYS A 240 -30.17 15.05 -11.03
C LYS A 240 -29.51 14.63 -12.34
N ASP A 241 -28.35 15.21 -12.65
CA ASP A 241 -27.58 14.88 -13.85
C ASP A 241 -27.10 13.43 -13.83
N LEU A 242 -26.62 12.95 -12.68
CA LEU A 242 -26.15 11.57 -12.52
C LEU A 242 -27.29 10.55 -12.71
N LYS A 243 -28.47 10.83 -12.15
CA LYS A 243 -29.67 10.00 -12.36
C LYS A 243 -30.13 10.00 -13.81
N ALA A 244 -29.98 11.11 -14.54
CA ALA A 244 -30.25 11.16 -15.97
C ALA A 244 -29.22 10.33 -16.75
N TYR A 245 -27.93 10.48 -16.41
CA TYR A 245 -26.83 9.75 -17.03
C TYR A 245 -26.99 8.23 -16.93
N MET A 246 -27.40 7.73 -15.77
CA MET A 246 -27.61 6.30 -15.50
C MET A 246 -28.68 5.65 -16.39
N ARG A 247 -29.58 6.43 -17.01
CA ARG A 247 -30.62 5.91 -17.93
C ARG A 247 -30.09 5.61 -19.31
N HIS A 248 -28.88 6.08 -19.64
CA HIS A 248 -28.25 5.83 -20.93
C HIS A 248 -27.36 4.58 -20.87
N ARG A 249 -27.07 4.02 -22.04
CA ARG A 249 -26.08 2.94 -22.15
C ARG A 249 -24.69 3.52 -21.85
N LEU A 250 -24.08 3.01 -20.79
CA LEU A 250 -22.75 3.44 -20.36
C LEU A 250 -21.66 2.81 -21.25
N SER A 251 -20.75 3.64 -21.74
CA SER A 251 -19.62 3.23 -22.59
C SER A 251 -18.44 2.74 -21.75
N ALA A 252 -17.51 2.05 -22.40
CA ALA A 252 -16.19 1.74 -21.86
C ALA A 252 -15.13 2.28 -22.82
N SER A 253 -13.94 2.56 -22.30
CA SER A 253 -12.81 3.09 -23.06
C SER A 253 -12.01 1.92 -23.59
N SER A 254 -11.34 2.11 -24.73
CA SER A 254 -10.42 1.15 -25.31
C SER A 254 -9.09 1.85 -25.60
N LEU A 255 -8.03 1.40 -24.93
CA LEU A 255 -6.67 1.81 -25.19
C LEU A 255 -6.04 0.81 -26.16
N THR A 256 -5.72 1.28 -27.38
CA THR A 256 -4.86 0.54 -28.31
C THR A 256 -3.51 1.25 -28.35
N SER A 257 -2.46 0.56 -27.92
CA SER A 257 -1.11 1.12 -27.92
C SER A 257 -0.15 0.23 -28.69
N LYS A 258 0.52 0.80 -29.68
CA LYS A 258 1.65 0.15 -30.38
C LYS A 258 2.95 0.19 -29.59
N GLU A 259 2.98 0.99 -28.53
CA GLU A 259 4.14 1.22 -27.66
C GLU A 259 4.13 0.32 -26.42
N MET A 260 3.05 -0.44 -26.19
CA MET A 260 2.97 -1.35 -25.06
C MET A 260 4.00 -2.47 -25.21
N LYS A 261 5.02 -2.43 -24.36
CA LYS A 261 6.04 -3.46 -24.24
C LYS A 261 5.99 -4.00 -22.82
N ILE A 262 5.62 -5.26 -22.67
CA ILE A 262 5.74 -5.98 -21.42
C ILE A 262 7.12 -6.64 -21.43
N ASP A 263 7.92 -6.37 -20.39
CA ASP A 263 9.23 -6.98 -20.23
C ASP A 263 9.11 -8.50 -19.97
N GLU A 264 10.24 -9.19 -19.90
CA GLU A 264 10.26 -10.64 -19.69
C GLU A 264 9.55 -11.02 -18.38
N ILE A 265 8.67 -12.03 -18.46
CA ILE A 265 8.05 -12.66 -17.30
C ILE A 265 8.75 -14.00 -17.09
N VAL A 266 9.44 -14.18 -15.97
CA VAL A 266 10.14 -15.42 -15.64
C VAL A 266 9.26 -16.27 -14.74
N VAL A 267 8.90 -17.48 -15.20
CA VAL A 267 8.11 -18.45 -14.42
C VAL A 267 9.03 -19.56 -13.95
N SER A 268 9.05 -19.82 -12.64
CA SER A 268 9.88 -20.87 -12.05
C SER A 268 9.18 -21.50 -10.84
N PRO A 269 9.54 -22.74 -10.45
CA PRO A 269 9.19 -23.23 -9.13
C PRO A 269 9.79 -22.31 -8.05
N VAL A 270 9.10 -22.18 -6.92
CA VAL A 270 9.62 -21.54 -5.72
C VAL A 270 10.57 -22.50 -5.02
N ASP A 271 11.59 -21.96 -4.35
CA ASP A 271 12.47 -22.75 -3.50
C ASP A 271 11.66 -23.61 -2.50
N PRO A 272 11.99 -24.90 -2.28
CA PRO A 272 11.19 -25.76 -1.40
C PRO A 272 11.04 -25.25 0.03
N ALA A 273 12.07 -24.63 0.61
CA ALA A 273 11.99 -24.09 1.96
C ALA A 273 11.09 -22.85 2.00
N GLN A 274 11.24 -21.94 1.04
CA GLN A 274 10.35 -20.79 0.88
C GLN A 274 8.90 -21.24 0.68
N GLY A 275 8.65 -22.15 -0.27
CA GLY A 275 7.30 -22.66 -0.56
C GLY A 275 6.63 -23.32 0.64
N ALA A 276 7.40 -24.00 1.50
CA ALA A 276 6.88 -24.59 2.74
C ALA A 276 6.51 -23.53 3.81
N LEU A 277 7.06 -22.31 3.70
CA LEU A 277 6.95 -21.24 4.69
C LEU A 277 6.03 -20.09 4.28
N ILE A 278 5.60 -19.98 3.01
CA ILE A 278 4.81 -18.85 2.49
C ILE A 278 3.60 -18.53 3.38
N GLU A 279 2.80 -19.52 3.78
CA GLU A 279 1.60 -19.26 4.59
C GLU A 279 1.94 -18.77 6.00
N ASP A 280 3.01 -19.28 6.61
CA ASP A 280 3.46 -18.82 7.93
C ASP A 280 4.10 -17.43 7.86
N GLU A 281 4.81 -17.12 6.77
CA GLU A 281 5.30 -15.77 6.50
C GLU A 281 4.15 -14.79 6.32
N LEU A 282 3.12 -15.15 5.56
CA LEU A 282 1.90 -14.33 5.42
C LEU A 282 1.25 -14.04 6.79
N ARG A 283 1.23 -15.02 7.70
CA ARG A 283 0.76 -14.81 9.08
C ARG A 283 1.65 -13.85 9.86
N LEU A 284 2.97 -13.93 9.68
CA LEU A 284 3.94 -13.07 10.35
C LEU A 284 3.90 -11.63 9.85
N ILE A 285 3.83 -11.42 8.53
CA ILE A 285 3.90 -10.09 7.92
C ILE A 285 2.56 -9.36 7.93
N ASN A 286 1.44 -10.08 8.09
CA ASN A 286 0.10 -9.49 8.16
C ASN A 286 -0.28 -9.04 9.58
N ARG A 287 0.65 -8.33 10.25
CA ARG A 287 0.46 -7.69 11.57
C ARG A 287 -0.25 -8.60 12.59
N PRO A 288 0.37 -9.74 12.97
CA PRO A 288 -0.21 -10.64 13.96
C PRO A 288 -0.39 -9.92 15.30
N LYS A 289 -1.38 -10.37 16.07
CA LYS A 289 -1.51 -9.97 17.47
C LYS A 289 -0.41 -10.63 18.29
N GLU A 290 -0.07 -10.01 19.41
CA GLU A 290 1.00 -10.48 20.30
C GLU A 290 0.76 -11.92 20.79
N ASP A 291 -0.50 -12.30 21.06
CA ASP A 291 -0.87 -13.63 21.52
C ASP A 291 -0.76 -14.72 20.44
N GLU A 292 -0.64 -14.35 19.16
CA GLU A 292 -0.49 -15.28 18.04
C GLU A 292 0.98 -15.61 17.72
N LEU A 293 1.89 -14.72 18.11
CA LEU A 293 3.32 -14.84 17.80
C LEU A 293 3.95 -16.15 18.28
N PRO A 294 3.69 -16.65 19.52
CA PRO A 294 4.28 -17.92 19.97
C PRO A 294 3.91 -19.11 19.06
N ALA A 295 2.67 -19.12 18.55
CA ALA A 295 2.21 -20.17 17.65
C ALA A 295 2.82 -20.04 16.24
N ILE A 296 3.01 -18.80 15.75
CA ILE A 296 3.67 -18.53 14.47
C ILE A 296 5.15 -18.95 14.55
N VAL A 297 5.88 -18.54 15.59
CA VAL A 297 7.28 -18.93 15.81
C VAL A 297 7.42 -20.44 15.86
N THR A 298 6.54 -21.13 16.60
CA THR A 298 6.58 -22.59 16.70
C THR A 298 6.37 -23.26 15.34
N ALA A 299 5.40 -22.78 14.54
CA ALA A 299 5.14 -23.31 13.21
C ALA A 299 6.34 -23.11 12.27
N ILE A 300 6.89 -21.89 12.21
CA ILE A 300 8.07 -21.56 11.40
C ILE A 300 9.26 -22.40 11.84
N ARG A 301 9.51 -22.56 13.14
CA ARG A 301 10.61 -23.38 13.68
C ARG A 301 10.50 -24.84 13.28
N VAL A 302 9.30 -25.41 13.38
CA VAL A 302 9.04 -26.80 12.96
C VAL A 302 9.33 -26.96 11.47
N THR A 303 8.89 -26.03 10.63
CA THR A 303 9.15 -26.09 9.19
C THR A 303 10.63 -25.84 8.86
N ALA A 304 11.26 -24.83 9.47
CA ALA A 304 12.67 -24.49 9.27
C ALA A 304 13.62 -25.62 9.68
N SER A 305 13.28 -26.42 10.71
CA SER A 305 14.09 -27.58 11.11
C SER A 305 14.18 -28.68 10.03
N LYS A 306 13.26 -28.68 9.06
CA LYS A 306 13.29 -29.57 7.88
C LYS A 306 14.22 -29.05 6.77
N PHE A 307 14.66 -27.80 6.86
CA PHE A 307 15.51 -27.11 5.89
C PHE A 307 16.72 -26.44 6.58
N PRO A 308 17.59 -27.22 7.27
CA PRO A 308 18.68 -26.65 8.09
C PRO A 308 19.69 -25.82 7.27
N ASP A 309 19.84 -26.12 5.98
CA ASP A 309 20.76 -25.42 5.07
C ASP A 309 20.09 -24.25 4.32
N SER A 310 18.83 -23.91 4.63
CA SER A 310 18.14 -22.78 4.00
C SER A 310 18.36 -21.48 4.77
N ALA A 311 19.12 -20.56 4.16
CA ALA A 311 19.28 -19.19 4.67
C ALA A 311 17.92 -18.49 4.83
N TYR A 312 17.00 -18.73 3.89
CA TYR A 312 15.64 -18.18 3.93
C TYR A 312 14.88 -18.63 5.17
N ALA A 313 14.87 -19.94 5.44
CA ALA A 313 14.15 -20.50 6.58
C ALA A 313 14.73 -19.99 7.91
N ALA A 314 16.05 -19.92 8.02
CA ALA A 314 16.71 -19.35 9.20
C ALA A 314 16.40 -17.86 9.38
N ALA A 315 16.39 -17.07 8.30
CA ALA A 315 16.10 -15.65 8.39
C ALA A 315 14.63 -15.35 8.73
N LEU A 316 13.68 -16.11 8.17
CA LEU A 316 12.26 -15.96 8.51
C LEU A 316 12.01 -16.37 9.98
N LEU A 317 12.67 -17.42 10.47
CA LEU A 317 12.61 -17.79 11.89
C LEU A 317 13.17 -16.67 12.77
N ALA A 318 14.30 -16.08 12.39
CA ALA A 318 14.87 -14.94 13.10
C ALA A 318 13.90 -13.73 13.15
N GLU A 319 13.22 -13.42 12.05
CA GLU A 319 12.19 -12.35 12.02
C GLU A 319 11.00 -12.68 12.93
N ALA A 320 10.55 -13.95 12.97
CA ALA A 320 9.46 -14.38 13.84
C ALA A 320 9.86 -14.31 15.32
N GLU A 321 11.07 -14.75 15.65
CA GLU A 321 11.62 -14.71 17.01
C GLU A 321 11.85 -13.27 17.47
N TRP A 322 12.31 -12.39 16.58
CA TRP A 322 12.40 -10.96 16.84
C TRP A 322 11.02 -10.36 17.14
N ALA A 323 10.03 -10.64 16.31
CA ALA A 323 8.67 -10.16 16.53
C ALA A 323 8.09 -10.66 17.88
N ALA A 324 8.48 -11.85 18.32
CA ALA A 324 8.09 -12.45 19.60
C ALA A 324 9.01 -12.08 20.78
N GLU A 325 9.86 -11.05 20.65
CA GLU A 325 10.80 -10.57 21.67
C GLU A 325 11.82 -11.63 22.17
N GLN A 326 12.07 -12.67 21.36
CA GLN A 326 13.06 -13.74 21.64
C GLN A 326 14.45 -13.34 21.11
N LYS A 327 15.01 -12.25 21.66
CA LYS A 327 16.20 -11.54 21.13
C LYS A 327 17.42 -12.43 20.89
N ASP A 328 17.77 -13.30 21.84
CA ASP A 328 18.94 -14.17 21.73
C ASP A 328 18.76 -15.25 20.66
N ALA A 329 17.55 -15.81 20.53
CA ALA A 329 17.22 -16.79 19.48
C ALA A 329 17.25 -16.11 18.10
N ALA A 330 16.60 -14.95 17.99
CA ALA A 330 16.58 -14.15 16.78
C ALA A 330 18.00 -13.80 16.28
N LEU A 331 18.90 -13.42 17.19
CA LEU A 331 20.29 -13.14 16.84
C LEU A 331 21.03 -14.40 16.34
N ALA A 332 20.88 -15.53 17.04
CA ALA A 332 21.52 -16.79 16.67
C ALA A 332 21.06 -17.26 15.28
N ASP A 333 19.76 -17.14 14.99
CA ASP A 333 19.16 -17.58 13.74
C ASP A 333 19.45 -16.62 12.58
N ALA A 334 19.54 -15.31 12.86
CA ALA A 334 20.04 -14.33 11.91
C ALA A 334 21.51 -14.57 11.55
N ASP A 335 22.37 -14.83 12.54
CA ASP A 335 23.78 -15.16 12.30
C ASP A 335 23.93 -16.47 11.52
N ARG A 336 23.10 -17.49 11.80
CA ARG A 336 23.04 -18.73 11.00
C ARG A 336 22.66 -18.45 9.55
N ALA A 337 21.63 -17.64 9.31
CA ALA A 337 21.21 -17.27 7.96
C ALA A 337 22.32 -16.55 7.19
N ILE A 338 23.01 -15.60 7.83
CA ILE A 338 24.13 -14.85 7.23
C ILE A 338 25.32 -15.77 6.93
N ALA A 339 25.57 -16.77 7.76
CA ALA A 339 26.64 -17.75 7.53
C ALA A 339 26.36 -18.63 6.30
N ILE A 340 25.10 -18.94 6.02
CA ILE A 340 24.67 -19.68 4.83
C ILE A 340 24.66 -18.77 3.59
N ASP A 341 24.09 -17.57 3.72
CA ASP A 341 24.04 -16.57 2.66
C ASP A 341 24.29 -15.15 3.20
N ALA A 342 25.51 -14.67 2.98
CA ALA A 342 25.94 -13.36 3.44
C ALA A 342 25.27 -12.18 2.71
N THR A 343 24.55 -12.42 1.61
CA THR A 343 23.85 -11.40 0.82
C THR A 343 22.42 -11.15 1.29
N LEU A 344 21.92 -11.96 2.25
CA LEU A 344 20.54 -11.92 2.67
C LEU A 344 20.23 -10.73 3.58
N SER A 345 19.81 -9.60 3.01
CA SER A 345 19.54 -8.37 3.76
C SER A 345 18.57 -8.56 4.92
N ARG A 346 17.55 -9.40 4.74
CA ARG A 346 16.56 -9.66 5.80
C ARG A 346 17.18 -10.22 7.09
N ALA A 347 18.19 -11.09 6.97
CA ALA A 347 18.91 -11.61 8.13
C ALA A 347 19.80 -10.55 8.79
N HIS A 348 20.53 -9.77 7.99
CA HIS A 348 21.32 -8.64 8.50
C HIS A 348 20.47 -7.59 9.21
N ALA A 349 19.26 -7.35 8.73
CA ALA A 349 18.31 -6.41 9.34
C ALA A 349 17.87 -6.88 10.74
N VAL A 350 17.52 -8.17 10.93
CA VAL A 350 17.20 -8.72 12.26
C VAL A 350 18.39 -8.59 13.21
N ARG A 351 19.58 -8.99 12.74
CA ARG A 351 20.82 -8.83 13.52
C ARG A 351 21.05 -7.37 13.93
N ALA A 352 20.81 -6.42 13.02
CA ALA A 352 20.94 -5.00 13.30
C ALA A 352 19.90 -4.50 14.30
N GLN A 353 18.65 -4.98 14.25
CA GLN A 353 17.59 -4.67 15.20
C GLN A 353 17.95 -5.11 16.62
N VAL A 354 18.36 -6.38 16.78
CA VAL A 354 18.75 -6.92 18.10
C VAL A 354 19.94 -6.15 18.68
N LEU A 355 20.96 -5.86 17.86
CA LEU A 355 22.14 -5.11 18.33
C LEU A 355 21.82 -3.65 18.66
N LEU A 356 20.91 -3.02 17.91
CA LEU A 356 20.47 -1.65 18.21
C LEU A 356 19.74 -1.57 19.55
N GLU A 357 18.87 -2.53 19.84
CA GLU A 357 18.17 -2.56 21.12
C GLU A 357 19.12 -2.87 22.28
N ARG A 358 20.04 -3.83 22.10
CA ARG A 358 21.11 -4.09 23.07
C ARG A 358 21.94 -2.84 23.37
N ALA A 359 22.28 -2.07 22.34
CA ALA A 359 23.03 -0.81 22.50
C ALA A 359 22.24 0.25 23.25
N HIS A 360 20.93 0.30 23.05
CA HIS A 360 20.05 1.19 23.80
C HIS A 360 19.97 0.81 25.28
N ASP A 361 19.82 -0.48 25.57
CA ASP A 361 19.71 -1.00 26.93
C ASP A 361 21.03 -0.86 27.72
N SER A 362 22.17 -1.07 27.06
CA SER A 362 23.49 -1.05 27.72
C SER A 362 24.12 0.35 27.77
N ASP A 363 23.76 1.22 26.83
CA ASP A 363 24.38 2.52 26.52
C ASP A 363 25.92 2.48 26.36
N LYS A 364 26.49 1.31 26.04
CA LYS A 364 27.94 1.19 25.85
C LYS A 364 28.35 1.65 24.46
N ALA A 365 29.42 2.42 24.38
CA ALA A 365 29.96 2.91 23.10
C ALA A 365 30.31 1.79 22.11
N GLU A 366 30.76 0.64 22.62
CA GLU A 366 31.07 -0.56 21.82
C GLU A 366 29.82 -1.20 21.21
N ASP A 367 28.72 -1.25 21.96
CA ASP A 367 27.44 -1.79 21.47
C ASP A 367 26.82 -0.85 20.43
N TRP A 368 26.86 0.46 20.66
CA TRP A 368 26.47 1.46 19.65
C TRP A 368 27.31 1.34 18.36
N LYS A 369 28.61 1.05 18.48
CA LYS A 369 29.46 0.82 17.29
C LYS A 369 29.09 -0.48 16.58
N ALA A 370 28.78 -1.54 17.34
CA ALA A 370 28.36 -2.83 16.79
C ALA A 370 27.03 -2.73 16.05
N ALA A 371 26.04 -2.04 16.64
CA ALA A 371 24.75 -1.76 16.02
C ALA A 371 24.90 -1.00 14.70
N LEU A 372 25.66 0.11 14.70
CA LEU A 372 25.90 0.89 13.49
C LEU A 372 26.58 0.06 12.39
N THR A 373 27.56 -0.76 12.77
CA THR A 373 28.25 -1.66 11.84
C THR A 373 27.28 -2.68 11.23
N ALA A 374 26.37 -3.23 12.03
CA ALA A 374 25.36 -4.16 11.55
C ALA A 374 24.36 -3.49 10.60
N ILE A 375 23.89 -2.28 10.92
CA ILE A 375 22.99 -1.49 10.06
C ILE A 375 23.65 -1.21 8.70
N VAL A 376 24.92 -0.79 8.70
CA VAL A 376 25.65 -0.53 7.45
C VAL A 376 25.84 -1.81 6.62
N ARG A 377 26.05 -2.97 7.27
CA ARG A 377 26.11 -4.26 6.57
C ARG A 377 24.76 -4.66 5.97
N ALA A 378 23.67 -4.44 6.70
CA ALA A 378 22.33 -4.70 6.20
C ALA A 378 22.01 -3.84 4.96
N ASN A 379 22.29 -2.54 5.01
CA ASN A 379 22.09 -1.64 3.86
C ASN A 379 23.00 -2.00 2.65
N ARG A 380 24.17 -2.59 2.87
CA ARG A 380 25.03 -3.07 1.78
C ARG A 380 24.58 -4.39 1.17
N ALA A 381 23.84 -5.21 1.93
CA ALA A 381 23.31 -6.47 1.44
C ALA A 381 22.18 -6.21 0.43
N ASP A 382 21.35 -5.20 0.68
CA ASP A 382 20.36 -4.67 -0.26
C ASP A 382 20.14 -3.17 -0.02
N THR A 383 20.50 -2.34 -1.01
CA THR A 383 20.36 -0.88 -0.92
C THR A 383 18.94 -0.38 -1.12
N GLU A 384 18.05 -1.26 -1.60
CA GLU A 384 16.62 -0.99 -1.83
C GLU A 384 15.74 -1.66 -0.76
N ASP A 385 16.35 -2.19 0.31
CA ASP A 385 15.62 -2.71 1.45
C ASP A 385 15.24 -1.56 2.42
N PRO A 386 13.93 -1.26 2.60
CA PRO A 386 13.51 -0.12 3.42
C PRO A 386 13.78 -0.32 4.92
N VAL A 387 13.96 -1.56 5.40
CA VAL A 387 14.21 -1.83 6.83
C VAL A 387 15.55 -1.28 7.29
N PRO A 388 16.72 -1.66 6.72
CA PRO A 388 18.01 -1.10 7.14
C PRO A 388 18.15 0.40 6.89
N LEU A 389 17.51 0.93 5.85
CA LEU A 389 17.44 2.37 5.58
C LEU A 389 16.79 3.12 6.76
N ALA A 390 15.63 2.64 7.24
CA ALA A 390 14.96 3.22 8.40
C ALA A 390 15.70 2.97 9.73
N LEU A 391 16.40 1.84 9.86
CA LEU A 391 17.21 1.54 11.06
C LEU A 391 18.34 2.56 11.26
N PHE A 392 18.91 3.10 10.18
CA PHE A 392 19.95 4.13 10.28
C PHE A 392 19.43 5.42 10.94
N TYR A 393 18.22 5.87 10.56
CA TYR A 393 17.55 6.97 11.25
C TYR A 393 17.26 6.62 12.71
N ARG A 394 16.67 5.44 12.95
CA ARG A 394 16.32 4.97 14.31
C ARG A 394 17.54 4.93 15.23
N TYR A 395 18.70 4.48 14.73
CA TYR A 395 19.96 4.48 15.46
C TYR A 395 20.31 5.86 16.01
N HIS A 396 20.30 6.88 15.15
CA HIS A 396 20.65 8.23 15.54
C HIS A 396 19.58 8.86 16.44
N ALA A 397 18.30 8.55 16.21
CA ALA A 397 17.21 9.00 17.07
C ALA A 397 17.33 8.44 18.50
N MET A 398 17.65 7.14 18.63
CA MET A 398 17.81 6.48 19.94
C MET A 398 19.10 6.90 20.66
N ARG A 399 20.21 7.07 19.93
CA ARG A 399 21.49 7.50 20.50
C ARG A 399 21.49 8.96 20.94
N GLY A 400 20.62 9.78 20.34
CA GLY A 400 20.54 11.21 20.57
C GLY A 400 21.65 12.01 19.89
N GLY A 401 21.64 13.33 20.13
CA GLY A 401 22.50 14.29 19.45
C GLY A 401 21.90 14.78 18.12
N LYS A 402 22.71 15.48 17.32
CA LYS A 402 22.26 16.01 16.04
C LYS A 402 22.08 14.87 15.02
N MET A 403 20.86 14.72 14.50
CA MET A 403 20.58 13.82 13.39
C MET A 403 21.39 14.22 12.15
N PRO A 404 22.20 13.32 11.56
CA PRO A 404 22.87 13.60 10.29
C PRO A 404 21.87 13.66 9.13
N ASP A 405 22.20 14.43 8.08
CA ASP A 405 21.34 14.56 6.89
C ASP A 405 21.06 13.19 6.24
N LEU A 406 22.07 12.31 6.20
CA LEU A 406 21.94 10.94 5.72
C LEU A 406 20.90 10.11 6.49
N GLY A 407 20.63 10.45 7.75
CA GLY A 407 19.55 9.85 8.54
C GLY A 407 18.18 10.17 7.96
N TYR A 408 17.96 11.44 7.60
CA TYR A 408 16.74 11.88 6.94
C TYR A 408 16.62 11.30 5.53
N ASP A 409 17.71 11.29 4.77
CA ASP A 409 17.72 10.75 3.40
C ASP A 409 17.43 9.24 3.38
N GLY A 410 17.99 8.48 4.31
CA GLY A 410 17.72 7.05 4.47
C GLY A 410 16.26 6.77 4.80
N LEU A 411 15.68 7.52 5.74
CA LEU A 411 14.26 7.37 6.07
C LEU A 411 13.34 7.82 4.93
N TYR A 412 13.69 8.90 4.22
CA TYR A 412 12.97 9.33 3.02
C TYR A 412 12.98 8.24 1.96
N LYS A 413 14.14 7.62 1.68
CA LYS A 413 14.25 6.52 0.74
C LYS A 413 13.40 5.31 1.17
N ALA A 414 13.43 4.93 2.44
CA ALA A 414 12.57 3.85 2.96
C ALA A 414 11.08 4.16 2.74
N PHE A 415 10.67 5.42 2.97
CA PHE A 415 9.32 5.88 2.69
C PHE A 415 8.97 5.85 1.19
N THR A 416 9.86 6.29 0.30
CA THR A 416 9.57 6.30 -1.15
C THR A 416 9.55 4.89 -1.76
N LEU A 417 10.30 3.94 -1.19
CA LEU A 417 10.25 2.53 -1.61
C LEU A 417 8.93 1.84 -1.24
N LEU A 418 8.32 2.23 -0.12
CA LEU A 418 7.05 1.67 0.35
C LEU A 418 6.13 2.76 0.94
N PRO A 419 5.61 3.70 0.12
CA PRO A 419 4.84 4.85 0.61
C PRO A 419 3.47 4.48 1.15
N GLN A 420 3.02 3.25 0.89
CA GLN A 420 1.80 2.67 1.44
C GLN A 420 2.00 2.20 2.89
N SER A 421 3.24 2.05 3.35
CA SER A 421 3.53 1.75 4.76
C SER A 421 3.22 2.97 5.62
N SER A 422 2.20 2.83 6.45
CA SER A 422 1.88 3.80 7.50
C SER A 422 3.08 4.09 8.39
N ASP A 423 3.87 3.07 8.73
CA ASP A 423 4.92 3.18 9.73
C ASP A 423 6.07 4.03 9.20
N TYR A 424 6.48 3.82 7.93
CA TYR A 424 7.48 4.68 7.30
C TYR A 424 6.97 6.11 7.12
N ARG A 425 5.69 6.28 6.77
CA ARG A 425 5.07 7.60 6.63
C ARG A 425 5.06 8.35 7.96
N PHE A 426 4.58 7.76 9.05
CA PHE A 426 4.59 8.40 10.38
C PHE A 426 6.00 8.68 10.88
N ASN A 427 6.94 7.75 10.70
CA ASN A 427 8.34 8.00 11.05
C ASN A 427 8.89 9.21 10.28
N PHE A 428 8.57 9.34 8.99
CA PHE A 428 9.01 10.47 8.18
C PHE A 428 8.31 11.78 8.57
N VAL A 429 7.02 11.74 8.91
CA VAL A 429 6.28 12.88 9.49
C VAL A 429 6.99 13.39 10.75
N HIS A 430 7.31 12.50 11.69
CA HIS A 430 8.04 12.85 12.91
C HIS A 430 9.43 13.43 12.60
N ALA A 431 10.13 12.87 11.61
CA ALA A 431 11.43 13.36 11.19
C ALA A 431 11.37 14.79 10.62
N MET A 432 10.36 15.09 9.77
CA MET A 432 10.15 16.44 9.24
C MET A 432 9.75 17.43 10.34
N ALA A 433 8.87 17.02 11.26
CA ALA A 433 8.50 17.81 12.42
C ALA A 433 9.71 18.11 13.33
N ALA A 434 10.62 17.15 13.52
CA ALA A 434 11.86 17.35 14.28
C ALA A 434 12.83 18.35 13.59
N ARG A 435 12.76 18.49 12.27
CA ARG A 435 13.46 19.57 11.52
C ARG A 435 12.72 20.91 11.56
N GLY A 436 11.55 20.95 12.20
CA GLY A 436 10.64 22.09 12.23
C GLY A 436 9.94 22.34 10.90
N ASP A 437 9.92 21.37 9.98
CA ASP A 437 9.17 21.45 8.73
C ASP A 437 7.75 20.90 8.93
N TYR A 438 6.97 21.64 9.73
CA TYR A 438 5.63 21.24 10.13
C TYR A 438 4.63 21.22 8.97
N ALA A 439 4.83 22.09 7.97
CA ALA A 439 3.97 22.13 6.78
C ALA A 439 4.11 20.85 5.96
N THR A 440 5.34 20.42 5.64
CA THR A 440 5.58 19.15 4.94
C THR A 440 5.13 17.96 5.79
N ALA A 441 5.43 17.97 7.10
CA ALA A 441 4.99 16.92 8.01
C ALA A 441 3.47 16.74 8.01
N SER A 442 2.71 17.84 8.02
CA SER A 442 1.25 17.80 7.95
C SER A 442 0.76 17.19 6.63
N LEU A 443 1.28 17.65 5.48
CA LEU A 443 0.83 17.17 4.16
C LEU A 443 1.07 15.67 3.97
N LEU A 444 2.14 15.13 4.56
CA LEU A 444 2.42 13.69 4.51
C LEU A 444 1.32 12.83 5.18
N LEU A 445 0.50 13.41 6.05
CA LEU A 445 -0.62 12.73 6.72
C LEU A 445 -1.90 12.71 5.89
N ASP A 446 -2.00 13.49 4.81
CA ASP A 446 -3.23 13.63 4.02
C ASP A 446 -3.78 12.27 3.53
N PRO A 447 -2.98 11.36 2.96
CA PRO A 447 -3.53 10.08 2.50
C PRO A 447 -4.15 9.21 3.61
N ILE A 448 -3.69 9.37 4.85
CA ILE A 448 -4.22 8.65 6.01
C ILE A 448 -5.44 9.39 6.57
N ALA A 449 -5.35 10.71 6.75
CA ALA A 449 -6.42 11.52 7.30
C ALA A 449 -7.69 11.51 6.43
N TYR A 450 -7.51 11.44 5.11
CA TYR A 450 -8.59 11.39 4.12
C TYR A 450 -8.87 9.96 3.60
N SER A 451 -8.36 8.93 4.27
CA SER A 451 -8.66 7.53 3.94
C SER A 451 -10.18 7.29 3.89
N PRO A 452 -10.69 6.58 2.87
CA PRO A 452 -12.11 6.23 2.78
C PRO A 452 -12.55 5.25 3.87
N HIS A 453 -11.61 4.49 4.42
CA HIS A 453 -11.86 3.56 5.52
C HIS A 453 -11.41 4.17 6.85
N ALA A 454 -12.34 4.25 7.81
CA ALA A 454 -12.04 4.66 9.16
C ALA A 454 -11.11 3.66 9.87
N SER A 455 -10.23 4.19 10.72
CA SER A 455 -9.31 3.42 11.55
C SER A 455 -8.79 4.30 12.67
N ASP A 456 -8.31 3.68 13.75
CA ASP A 456 -7.62 4.40 14.84
C ASP A 456 -6.44 5.23 14.30
N MET A 457 -5.80 4.72 13.24
CA MET A 457 -4.70 5.37 12.54
C MET A 457 -5.13 6.64 11.81
N ARG A 458 -6.30 6.63 11.16
CA ARG A 458 -6.90 7.83 10.55
C ARG A 458 -7.17 8.89 11.60
N GLU A 459 -7.79 8.51 12.71
CA GLU A 459 -8.08 9.43 13.81
C GLU A 459 -6.80 10.02 14.43
N ALA A 460 -5.75 9.21 14.57
CA ALA A 460 -4.43 9.68 15.00
C ALA A 460 -3.81 10.66 14.00
N ALA A 461 -3.90 10.37 12.69
CA ALA A 461 -3.41 11.25 11.64
C ALA A 461 -4.15 12.60 11.64
N ILE A 462 -5.47 12.61 11.77
CA ILE A 462 -6.27 13.84 11.84
C ILE A 462 -5.82 14.73 13.01
N ARG A 463 -5.67 14.16 14.21
CA ARG A 463 -5.22 14.91 15.39
C ARG A 463 -3.81 15.46 15.21
N MET A 464 -2.87 14.60 14.78
CA MET A 464 -1.48 15.01 14.58
C MET A 464 -1.36 16.07 13.48
N LYS A 465 -2.15 15.96 12.41
CA LYS A 465 -2.18 16.95 11.34
C LYS A 465 -2.61 18.32 11.87
N ALA A 466 -3.68 18.39 12.65
CA ALA A 466 -4.14 19.65 13.25
C ALA A 466 -3.08 20.30 14.15
N GLU A 467 -2.34 19.51 14.93
CA GLU A 467 -1.21 19.99 15.74
C GLU A 467 -0.07 20.55 14.89
N LEU A 468 0.29 19.87 13.79
CA LEU A 468 1.34 20.30 12.87
C LEU A 468 0.94 21.56 12.09
N ASP A 469 -0.31 21.66 11.64
CA ASP A 469 -0.86 22.86 10.99
C ASP A 469 -0.77 24.08 11.93
N ALA A 470 -1.12 23.92 13.21
CA ALA A 470 -0.99 24.98 14.22
C ALA A 470 0.48 25.43 14.39
N GLN A 471 1.42 24.48 14.52
CA GLN A 471 2.84 24.78 14.63
C GLN A 471 3.41 25.46 13.37
N ALA A 472 2.94 25.07 12.18
CA ALA A 472 3.31 25.71 10.92
C ALA A 472 2.84 27.17 10.86
N ALA A 473 1.62 27.44 11.33
CA ALA A 473 1.06 28.79 11.40
C ALA A 473 1.81 29.68 12.40
N GLU A 474 2.12 29.17 13.60
CA GLU A 474 2.90 29.89 14.61
C GLU A 474 4.28 30.27 14.09
N LYS A 475 5.02 29.31 13.51
CA LYS A 475 6.35 29.54 12.94
C LYS A 475 6.35 30.57 11.80
N SER A 476 5.28 30.58 11.00
CA SER A 476 5.10 31.57 9.93
C SER A 476 4.81 32.97 10.48
N GLY A 477 3.98 33.05 11.53
CA GLY A 477 3.69 34.28 12.26
C GLY A 477 4.91 34.86 13.00
N GLU A 478 5.79 34.01 13.55
CA GLU A 478 7.05 34.43 14.16
C GLU A 478 8.05 34.97 13.13
N LYS A 479 8.15 34.35 11.95
CA LYS A 479 8.96 34.87 10.84
C LYS A 479 8.47 36.25 10.37
N ALA A 480 7.15 36.48 10.36
CA ALA A 480 6.57 37.79 10.04
C ALA A 480 6.79 38.85 11.13
N LYS A 481 7.02 38.44 12.40
CA LYS A 481 7.26 39.34 13.55
C LYS A 481 8.72 39.70 13.79
N LYS A 482 9.69 39.05 13.15
CA LYS A 482 11.09 39.51 13.20
C LYS A 482 11.23 40.77 12.31
N PRO A 483 11.62 41.94 12.86
CA PRO A 483 11.78 43.14 12.07
C PRO A 483 12.85 42.90 11.01
N GLY A 484 12.48 43.08 9.74
CA GLY A 484 13.43 43.10 8.63
C GLY A 484 14.52 44.12 8.92
N ASN A 485 15.77 43.72 8.68
CA ASN A 485 16.93 44.60 8.79
C ASN A 485 16.71 45.89 7.96
N PRO A 486 17.22 47.03 8.43
CA PRO A 486 16.84 48.34 7.93
C PRO A 486 17.36 48.55 6.51
N ALA A 487 16.55 49.20 5.67
CA ALA A 487 16.98 49.70 4.38
C ALA A 487 18.10 50.74 4.57
N PRO A 488 19.12 50.77 3.70
CA PRO A 488 19.89 51.98 3.47
C PRO A 488 19.29 52.74 2.27
N ALA A 489 19.00 54.03 2.52
CA ALA A 489 18.75 55.08 1.55
C ALA A 489 20.08 55.71 1.07
N PRO A 490 20.11 56.59 0.06
CA PRO A 490 19.02 57.04 -0.83
C PRO A 490 19.08 56.49 -2.26
#